data_AF-A0A1E3IGD1-F1
#
_entry.id   AF-A0A1E3IGD1-F1
#
_cell.length_a   1.000
_cell.length_b   1.000
_cell.length_c   1.000
_cell.angle_alpha   90.00
_cell.angle_beta   90.00
_cell.angle_gamma   90.00
#
_symmetry.space_group_name_H-M   'P 1'
#
loop_
_entity.id
_entity.type
_entity.pdbx_description
1 polymer ?
#
loop_
_entity_poly.entity_id
_entity_poly.type
_entity_poly.pdbx_seq_one_letter_code
_entity_poly.pdbx_strand_id
1 'polypeptide(L)'
;MRLAKIFTKKHDKTEATFDDVTLAFYDAGRSLMDTRKTVKALEIERATLLHSMAAVTGLEYKSLRSDFLETRKEEGFVRGDNKISNAELLGEWMNSSAEERSTWDHQPWENMRSRLELEGQQTSRASEIVQADNDILRSALDAITTYRDRSAHMSYNRQDKALRRVSQIQGHMTSQRGEASGSASSSAGESADNSGSPSWWSNLP
;
A
#
# COMPACT_ATOMS: atom_id res chain seq x y z
N MET A 1 -20.11 2.34 -6.84
CA MET A 1 -20.74 1.18 -6.13
C MET A 1 -19.72 0.54 -5.19
N ARG A 2 -20.12 0.00 -4.02
CA ARG A 2 -19.20 -0.68 -3.09
C ARG A 2 -19.24 -2.19 -3.36
N LEU A 3 -18.08 -2.85 -3.59
CA LEU A 3 -17.97 -4.31 -3.75
C LEU A 3 -18.74 -5.08 -2.67
N ALA A 4 -18.72 -4.56 -1.45
CA ALA A 4 -19.48 -5.10 -0.34
C ALA A 4 -20.94 -5.36 -0.69
N LYS A 5 -21.63 -4.46 -1.39
CA LYS A 5 -23.05 -4.65 -1.73
C LYS A 5 -23.31 -5.85 -2.63
N ILE A 6 -22.32 -6.31 -3.40
CA ILE A 6 -22.41 -7.44 -4.33
C ILE A 6 -22.02 -8.73 -3.61
N PHE A 7 -20.92 -8.71 -2.85
CA PHE A 7 -20.31 -9.94 -2.32
C PHE A 7 -20.56 -10.21 -0.82
N THR A 8 -21.26 -9.33 -0.07
CA THR A 8 -21.53 -9.56 1.37
C THR A 8 -22.63 -10.57 1.67
N LYS A 9 -23.56 -10.81 0.75
CA LYS A 9 -24.63 -11.78 1.01
C LYS A 9 -24.08 -13.18 0.80
N LYS A 10 -24.22 -14.07 1.80
CA LYS A 10 -24.26 -15.51 1.54
C LYS A 10 -25.47 -15.71 0.62
N HIS A 11 -25.22 -16.00 -0.66
CA HIS A 11 -26.31 -16.23 -1.59
C HIS A 11 -27.08 -17.46 -1.14
N ASP A 12 -28.40 -17.31 -1.03
CA ASP A 12 -29.29 -18.44 -0.78
C ASP A 12 -29.13 -19.43 -1.92
N LYS A 13 -28.70 -20.64 -1.56
CA LYS A 13 -28.44 -21.76 -2.47
C LYS A 13 -29.76 -22.31 -3.00
N THR A 14 -30.44 -21.59 -3.88
CA THR A 14 -31.58 -22.15 -4.62
C THR A 14 -31.09 -22.80 -5.91
N GLU A 15 -30.63 -24.04 -5.71
CA GLU A 15 -30.48 -25.28 -6.52
C GLU A 15 -30.68 -25.39 -8.05
N ALA A 16 -30.91 -24.35 -8.86
CA ALA A 16 -31.17 -24.59 -10.32
C ALA A 16 -30.37 -23.75 -11.32
N THR A 17 -29.56 -22.78 -10.90
CA THR A 17 -28.93 -21.82 -11.85
C THR A 17 -27.49 -21.43 -11.49
N PHE A 18 -26.89 -22.07 -10.49
CA PHE A 18 -25.51 -21.78 -10.09
C PHE A 18 -24.57 -22.80 -10.68
N ASP A 19 -24.16 -22.54 -11.92
CA ASP A 19 -22.97 -23.13 -12.53
C ASP A 19 -21.72 -22.81 -11.66
N ASP A 20 -20.74 -23.72 -11.62
CA ASP A 20 -19.53 -23.63 -10.80
C ASP A 20 -18.77 -22.31 -11.03
N VAL A 21 -18.86 -21.77 -12.25
CA VAL A 21 -18.26 -20.51 -12.69
C VAL A 21 -18.84 -19.30 -11.96
N THR A 22 -20.16 -19.29 -11.76
CA THR A 22 -20.85 -18.21 -11.05
C THR A 22 -20.42 -18.21 -9.58
N LEU A 23 -20.32 -19.40 -8.95
CA LEU A 23 -19.81 -19.53 -7.59
C LEU A 23 -18.37 -19.01 -7.48
N ALA A 24 -17.50 -19.42 -8.40
CA ALA A 24 -16.11 -18.99 -8.45
C ALA A 24 -15.95 -17.47 -8.63
N PHE A 25 -16.82 -16.81 -9.41
CA PHE A 25 -16.88 -15.35 -9.50
C PHE A 25 -17.15 -14.69 -8.13
N TYR A 26 -18.15 -15.19 -7.38
CA TYR A 26 -18.46 -14.65 -6.05
C TYR A 26 -17.35 -14.92 -5.03
N ASP A 27 -16.69 -16.08 -5.10
CA ASP A 27 -15.53 -16.40 -4.25
C ASP A 27 -14.35 -15.48 -4.53
N ALA A 28 -14.02 -15.24 -5.80
CA ALA A 28 -12.98 -14.29 -6.19
C ALA A 28 -13.28 -12.88 -5.67
N GLY A 29 -14.55 -12.43 -5.77
CA GLY A 29 -14.97 -11.14 -5.25
C GLY A 29 -14.86 -11.02 -3.73
N ARG A 30 -15.21 -12.07 -2.98
CA ARG A 30 -15.03 -12.13 -1.51
C ARG A 30 -13.55 -12.10 -1.13
N SER A 31 -12.74 -12.93 -1.79
CA SER A 31 -11.29 -12.98 -1.56
C SER A 31 -10.65 -11.61 -1.77
N LEU A 32 -10.95 -10.93 -2.89
CA LEU A 32 -10.46 -9.57 -3.14
C LEU A 32 -10.89 -8.58 -2.05
N MET A 33 -12.14 -8.66 -1.57
CA MET A 33 -12.61 -7.78 -0.49
C MET A 33 -11.81 -7.99 0.79
N ASP A 34 -11.52 -9.22 1.16
CA ASP A 34 -10.77 -9.51 2.39
C ASP A 34 -9.31 -9.07 2.26
N THR A 35 -8.66 -9.32 1.12
CA THR A 35 -7.30 -8.81 0.85
C THR A 35 -7.25 -7.28 0.93
N ARG A 36 -8.25 -6.58 0.39
CA ARG A 36 -8.33 -5.11 0.48
C ARG A 36 -8.54 -4.61 1.92
N LYS A 37 -9.28 -5.34 2.76
CA LYS A 37 -9.39 -5.02 4.19
C LYS A 37 -8.06 -5.19 4.90
N THR A 38 -7.34 -6.28 4.62
CA THR A 38 -6.00 -6.54 5.17
C THR A 38 -5.05 -5.40 4.82
N VAL A 39 -4.95 -5.03 3.53
CA VAL A 39 -4.11 -3.91 3.09
C VAL A 39 -4.48 -2.61 3.83
N LYS A 40 -5.78 -2.31 3.97
CA LYS A 40 -6.22 -1.12 4.70
C LYS A 40 -5.80 -1.15 6.17
N ALA A 41 -5.91 -2.29 6.84
CA ALA A 41 -5.47 -2.44 8.22
C ALA A 41 -3.95 -2.22 8.35
N LEU A 42 -3.16 -2.80 7.44
CA LEU A 42 -1.71 -2.62 7.39
C LEU A 42 -1.32 -1.15 7.14
N GLU A 43 -2.03 -0.44 6.26
CA GLU A 43 -1.78 0.99 6.01
C GLU A 43 -2.07 1.87 7.23
N ILE A 44 -3.13 1.55 7.98
CA ILE A 44 -3.45 2.25 9.24
C ILE A 44 -2.35 2.02 10.26
N GLU A 45 -1.91 0.76 10.41
CA GLU A 45 -0.81 0.40 11.29
C GLU A 45 0.49 1.14 10.92
N ARG A 46 0.83 1.19 9.62
CA ARG A 46 1.99 1.96 9.13
C ARG A 46 1.93 3.42 9.54
N ALA A 47 0.76 4.05 9.37
CA ALA A 47 0.54 5.43 9.76
C ALA A 47 0.70 5.61 11.29
N THR A 48 0.17 4.70 12.09
CA THR A 48 0.35 4.69 13.55
C THR A 48 1.82 4.58 13.93
N LEU A 49 2.58 3.66 13.33
CA LEU A 49 4.01 3.49 13.60
C LEU A 49 4.81 4.74 13.21
N LEU A 50 4.52 5.34 12.06
CA LEU A 50 5.13 6.62 11.65
C LEU A 50 4.80 7.76 12.63
N HIS A 51 3.57 7.83 13.13
CA HIS A 51 3.20 8.81 14.18
C HIS A 51 3.98 8.58 15.47
N SER A 52 4.10 7.33 15.92
CA SER A 52 4.92 7.00 17.09
C SER A 52 6.38 7.38 16.89
N MET A 53 6.93 7.14 15.69
CA MET A 53 8.32 7.46 15.38
C MET A 53 8.56 8.97 15.35
N ALA A 54 7.64 9.73 14.76
CA ALA A 54 7.64 11.19 14.81
C ALA A 54 7.62 11.71 16.27
N ALA A 55 6.76 11.14 17.12
CA ALA A 55 6.68 11.54 18.53
C ALA A 55 7.96 11.26 19.32
N VAL A 56 8.63 10.13 19.07
CA VAL A 56 9.87 9.76 19.79
C VAL A 56 11.08 10.55 19.29
N THR A 57 11.13 10.84 17.99
CA THR A 57 12.27 11.54 17.35
C THR A 57 12.13 13.07 17.35
N GLY A 58 10.92 13.59 17.61
CA GLY A 58 10.61 15.02 17.50
C GLY A 58 10.50 15.53 16.06
N LEU A 59 10.45 14.63 15.07
CA LEU A 59 10.30 14.98 13.66
C LEU A 59 8.83 15.21 13.29
N GLU A 60 8.58 15.99 12.23
CA GLU A 60 7.23 16.14 11.69
C GLU A 60 6.81 14.86 10.96
N TYR A 61 5.62 14.36 11.29
CA TYR A 61 5.03 13.17 10.66
C TYR A 61 5.02 13.23 9.12
N LYS A 62 4.68 14.40 8.54
CA LYS A 62 4.58 14.56 7.08
C LYS A 62 5.93 14.34 6.40
N SER A 63 6.98 14.96 6.92
CA SER A 63 8.34 14.81 6.40
C SER A 63 8.82 13.38 6.56
N LEU A 64 8.66 12.79 7.76
CA LEU A 64 9.05 11.41 8.04
C LEU A 64 8.37 10.40 7.11
N ARG A 65 7.06 10.58 6.88
CA ARG A 65 6.30 9.75 5.94
C ARG A 65 6.79 9.93 4.51
N SER A 66 7.03 11.17 4.07
CA SER A 66 7.50 11.46 2.72
C SER A 66 8.85 10.80 2.46
N ASP A 67 9.80 11.01 3.37
CA ASP A 67 11.16 10.47 3.27
C ASP A 67 11.12 8.94 3.28
N PHE A 68 10.36 8.33 4.20
CA PHE A 68 10.20 6.88 4.25
C PHE A 68 9.66 6.32 2.93
N LEU A 69 8.57 6.89 2.39
CA LEU A 69 7.97 6.40 1.15
C LEU A 69 8.86 6.63 -0.07
N GLU A 70 9.63 7.71 -0.13
CA GLU A 70 10.58 7.94 -1.22
C GLU A 70 11.73 6.93 -1.17
N THR A 71 12.29 6.66 0.01
CA THR A 71 13.31 5.60 0.17
C THR A 71 12.78 4.24 -0.28
N ARG A 72 11.56 3.87 0.12
CA ARG A 72 10.96 2.59 -0.32
C ARG A 72 10.79 2.51 -1.83
N LYS A 73 10.45 3.63 -2.47
CA LYS A 73 10.33 3.73 -3.93
C LYS A 73 11.69 3.62 -4.62
N GLU A 74 12.73 4.26 -4.10
CA GLU A 74 14.12 4.14 -4.59
C GLU A 74 14.65 2.71 -4.48
N GLU A 75 14.29 1.99 -3.42
CA GLU A 75 14.60 0.56 -3.22
C GLU A 75 13.78 -0.38 -4.13
N GLY A 76 12.92 0.16 -4.99
CA GLY A 76 12.07 -0.61 -5.91
C GLY A 76 10.83 -1.23 -5.25
N PHE A 77 10.57 -0.95 -3.97
CA PHE A 77 9.36 -1.35 -3.27
C PHE A 77 8.24 -0.34 -3.51
N VAL A 78 7.97 -0.12 -4.79
CA VAL A 78 6.86 0.73 -5.23
C VAL A 78 5.58 -0.02 -4.95
N ARG A 79 4.74 0.57 -4.10
CA ARG A 79 3.36 0.14 -4.01
C ARG A 79 2.74 0.27 -5.40
N GLY A 80 2.21 -0.82 -5.95
CA GLY A 80 1.36 -0.74 -7.12
C GLY A 80 0.12 0.11 -6.78
N ASP A 81 0.21 1.42 -6.99
CA ASP A 81 -0.90 2.36 -6.78
C ASP A 81 -1.95 2.26 -7.90
N ASN A 82 -1.72 1.38 -8.87
CA ASN A 82 -2.66 0.99 -9.92
C ASN A 82 -3.75 0.06 -9.35
N LYS A 83 -4.50 0.54 -8.35
CA LYS A 83 -5.72 -0.13 -7.91
C LYS A 83 -6.76 0.05 -9.00
N ILE A 84 -7.20 -1.04 -9.62
CA ILE A 84 -8.30 -0.98 -10.56
C ILE A 84 -9.57 -0.60 -9.78
N SER A 85 -10.27 0.42 -10.27
CA SER A 85 -11.47 0.89 -9.61
C SER A 85 -12.55 -0.20 -9.61
N ASN A 86 -13.42 -0.23 -8.58
CA ASN A 86 -14.54 -1.18 -8.56
C ASN A 86 -15.44 -1.02 -9.79
N ALA A 87 -15.55 0.21 -10.29
CA ALA A 87 -16.37 0.50 -11.45
C ALA A 87 -15.81 -0.14 -12.71
N GLU A 88 -14.49 -0.14 -12.83
CA GLU A 88 -13.80 -0.78 -13.92
C GLU A 88 -13.86 -2.31 -13.77
N LEU A 89 -13.47 -2.87 -12.63
CA LEU A 89 -13.47 -4.33 -12.36
C LEU A 89 -14.82 -4.99 -12.63
N LEU A 90 -15.91 -4.27 -12.38
CA LEU A 90 -17.28 -4.76 -12.52
C LEU A 90 -18.09 -4.01 -13.57
N GLY A 91 -17.42 -3.40 -14.55
CA GLY A 91 -18.09 -2.57 -15.56
C GLY A 91 -19.23 -3.32 -16.26
N GLU A 92 -18.97 -4.55 -16.72
CA GLU A 92 -19.98 -5.42 -17.35
C GLU A 92 -21.13 -5.74 -16.38
N TRP A 93 -20.81 -6.14 -15.15
CA TRP A 93 -21.85 -6.40 -14.13
C TRP A 93 -22.71 -5.17 -13.86
N MET A 94 -22.12 -3.98 -13.76
CA MET A 94 -22.86 -2.74 -13.47
C MET A 94 -23.69 -2.26 -14.65
N ASN A 95 -23.25 -2.53 -15.87
CA ASN A 95 -23.95 -2.15 -17.09
C ASN A 95 -25.05 -3.15 -17.48
N SER A 96 -25.18 -4.26 -16.75
CA SER A 96 -26.22 -5.27 -16.98
C SER A 96 -27.28 -5.30 -15.88
N SER A 97 -28.52 -5.51 -16.30
CA SER A 97 -29.69 -5.81 -15.47
C SER A 97 -29.60 -7.21 -14.83
N ALA A 98 -30.46 -7.50 -13.86
CA ALA A 98 -30.50 -8.82 -13.24
C ALA A 98 -30.99 -9.88 -14.25
N GLU A 99 -31.92 -9.48 -15.11
CA GLU A 99 -32.50 -10.28 -16.18
C GLU A 99 -31.44 -10.63 -17.24
N GLU A 100 -30.64 -9.67 -17.70
CA GLU A 100 -29.52 -9.94 -18.62
C GLU A 100 -28.50 -10.88 -18.00
N ARG A 101 -28.11 -10.66 -16.74
CA ARG A 101 -27.16 -11.54 -16.04
C ARG A 101 -27.68 -12.95 -15.84
N SER A 102 -29.00 -13.14 -15.76
CA SER A 102 -29.60 -14.47 -15.66
C SER A 102 -29.46 -15.30 -16.94
N THR A 103 -29.15 -14.64 -18.06
CA THR A 103 -28.93 -15.27 -19.38
C THR A 103 -27.46 -15.35 -19.78
N TRP A 104 -26.55 -14.87 -18.92
CA TRP A 104 -25.12 -14.97 -19.18
C TRP A 104 -24.67 -16.42 -19.25
N ASP A 105 -23.90 -16.72 -20.29
CA ASP A 105 -23.18 -17.98 -20.42
C ASP A 105 -21.88 -17.95 -19.62
N HIS A 106 -21.05 -18.97 -19.78
CA HIS A 106 -19.80 -19.15 -19.02
C HIS A 106 -18.84 -17.94 -19.16
N GLN A 107 -18.74 -17.34 -20.34
CA GLN A 107 -17.64 -16.44 -20.68
C GLN A 107 -17.66 -15.10 -19.92
N PRO A 108 -18.80 -14.39 -19.78
CA PRO A 108 -18.89 -13.17 -18.97
C PRO A 108 -18.50 -13.41 -17.52
N TRP A 109 -18.99 -14.49 -16.90
CA TRP A 109 -18.66 -14.86 -15.52
C TRP A 109 -17.16 -15.10 -15.36
N GLU A 110 -16.56 -15.86 -16.28
CA GLU A 110 -15.14 -16.18 -16.28
C GLU A 110 -14.25 -14.94 -16.46
N ASN A 111 -14.63 -14.04 -17.39
CA ASN A 111 -13.92 -12.79 -17.62
C ASN A 111 -13.88 -11.93 -16.37
N MET A 112 -15.03 -11.74 -15.70
CA MET A 112 -15.04 -10.93 -14.48
C MET A 112 -14.32 -11.63 -13.33
N ARG A 113 -14.44 -12.96 -13.19
CA ARG A 113 -13.69 -13.73 -12.20
C ARG A 113 -12.18 -13.51 -12.37
N SER A 114 -11.67 -13.70 -13.58
CA SER A 114 -10.25 -13.52 -13.90
C SER A 114 -9.75 -12.12 -13.56
N ARG A 115 -10.56 -11.08 -13.80
CA ARG A 115 -10.23 -9.70 -13.44
C ARG A 115 -10.17 -9.48 -11.93
N LEU A 116 -11.11 -10.05 -11.18
CA LEU A 116 -11.12 -10.00 -9.71
C LEU A 116 -9.92 -10.73 -9.11
N GLU A 117 -9.55 -11.89 -9.66
CA GLU A 117 -8.39 -12.66 -9.23
C GLU A 117 -7.07 -11.93 -9.52
N LEU A 118 -6.93 -11.35 -10.71
CA LEU A 118 -5.74 -10.59 -11.08
C LEU A 118 -5.54 -9.37 -10.16
N GLU A 119 -6.59 -8.59 -9.92
CA GLU A 119 -6.55 -7.50 -8.93
C GLU A 119 -6.28 -8.04 -7.52
N GLY A 120 -6.83 -9.21 -7.17
CA GLY A 120 -6.58 -9.88 -5.90
C GLY A 120 -5.10 -10.20 -5.69
N GLN A 121 -4.44 -10.76 -6.71
CA GLN A 121 -3.00 -11.04 -6.70
C GLN A 121 -2.18 -9.77 -6.57
N GLN A 122 -2.51 -8.73 -7.34
CA GLN A 122 -1.83 -7.42 -7.26
C GLN A 122 -2.00 -6.79 -5.87
N THR A 123 -3.21 -6.84 -5.32
CA THR A 123 -3.51 -6.35 -3.96
C THR A 123 -2.76 -7.14 -2.90
N SER A 124 -2.65 -8.47 -3.06
CA SER A 124 -1.89 -9.34 -2.15
C SER A 124 -0.41 -8.97 -2.13
N ARG A 125 0.22 -8.78 -3.29
CA ARG A 125 1.61 -8.30 -3.38
C ARG A 125 1.79 -6.94 -2.73
N ALA A 126 0.82 -6.03 -2.91
CA ALA A 126 0.85 -4.74 -2.23
C ALA A 126 0.75 -4.90 -0.69
N SER A 127 0.01 -5.92 -0.20
CA SER A 127 -0.06 -6.21 1.24
C SER A 127 1.28 -6.63 1.82
N GLU A 128 2.04 -7.44 1.09
CA GLU A 128 3.39 -7.89 1.50
C GLU A 128 4.36 -6.71 1.63
N ILE A 129 4.29 -5.76 0.69
CA ILE A 129 5.10 -4.53 0.75
C ILE A 129 4.76 -3.71 2.00
N VAL A 130 3.47 -3.48 2.30
CA VAL A 130 3.07 -2.70 3.47
C VAL A 130 3.39 -3.44 4.78
N GLN A 131 3.28 -4.77 4.81
CA GLN A 131 3.72 -5.56 5.96
C GLN A 131 5.22 -5.40 6.21
N ALA A 132 6.05 -5.49 5.15
CA ALA A 132 7.48 -5.27 5.27
C ALA A 132 7.80 -3.84 5.77
N ASP A 133 7.07 -2.82 5.29
CA ASP A 133 7.19 -1.46 5.81
C ASP A 133 6.91 -1.39 7.33
N ASN A 134 5.84 -2.06 7.78
CA ASN A 134 5.49 -2.10 9.21
C ASN A 134 6.57 -2.78 10.04
N ASP A 135 7.17 -3.86 9.55
CA ASP A 135 8.22 -4.59 10.25
C ASP A 135 9.51 -3.75 10.36
N ILE A 136 9.86 -3.00 9.31
CA ILE A 136 10.97 -2.02 9.33
C ILE A 136 10.70 -0.95 10.39
N LEU A 137 9.50 -0.37 10.40
CA LEU A 137 9.14 0.70 11.34
C LEU A 137 9.09 0.22 12.79
N ARG A 138 8.56 -0.99 13.05
CA ARG A 138 8.60 -1.61 14.39
C ARG A 138 10.03 -1.79 14.88
N SER A 139 10.88 -2.39 14.04
CA SER A 139 12.29 -2.60 14.37
C SER A 139 13.03 -1.30 14.67
N ALA A 140 12.77 -0.25 13.88
CA ALA A 140 13.33 1.09 14.10
C ALA A 140 12.84 1.72 15.41
N LEU A 141 11.54 1.62 15.70
CA LEU A 141 10.96 2.12 16.95
C LEU A 141 11.54 1.41 18.18
N ASP A 142 11.65 0.09 18.13
CA ASP A 142 12.24 -0.70 19.22
C ASP A 142 13.71 -0.33 19.45
N ALA A 143 14.47 -0.11 18.37
CA ALA A 143 15.85 0.34 18.47
C ALA A 143 15.98 1.73 19.11
N ILE A 144 15.14 2.70 18.71
CA ILE A 144 15.16 4.06 19.23
C ILE A 144 14.74 4.09 20.71
N THR A 145 13.68 3.38 21.07
CA THR A 145 13.17 3.33 22.45
C THR A 145 14.15 2.62 23.38
N THR A 146 14.67 1.45 22.98
CA THR A 146 15.70 0.74 23.75
C THR A 146 16.95 1.59 23.94
N TYR A 147 17.36 2.35 22.92
CA TYR A 147 18.47 3.27 23.04
C TYR A 147 18.18 4.40 24.02
N ARG A 148 16.99 5.03 23.94
CA ARG A 148 16.56 6.10 24.86
C ARG A 148 16.57 5.64 26.31
N ASP A 149 16.05 4.44 26.58
CA ASP A 149 15.98 3.89 27.94
C ASP A 149 17.38 3.55 28.47
N ARG A 150 18.26 2.99 27.64
CA ARG A 150 19.67 2.76 28.00
C ARG A 150 20.44 4.07 28.18
N SER A 151 20.14 5.09 27.39
CA SER A 151 20.73 6.43 27.46
C SER A 151 20.32 7.18 28.72
N ALA A 152 19.07 7.05 29.16
CA ALA A 152 18.59 7.62 30.43
C ALA A 152 19.32 7.07 31.66
N HIS A 153 19.99 5.92 31.52
CA HIS A 153 20.83 5.29 32.55
C HIS A 153 22.34 5.46 32.34
N MET A 154 22.78 6.21 31.32
CA MET A 154 24.20 6.37 30.97
C MET A 154 24.65 7.82 31.17
N SER A 155 25.82 8.02 31.78
CA SER A 155 26.38 9.36 31.98
C SER A 155 26.68 10.09 30.66
N TYR A 156 26.58 11.42 30.69
CA TYR A 156 26.67 12.37 29.56
C TYR A 156 27.75 12.07 28.50
N ASN A 157 28.90 11.49 28.87
CA ASN A 157 29.99 11.18 27.93
C ASN A 157 29.69 10.01 26.96
N ARG A 158 28.71 9.14 27.23
CA ARG A 158 28.34 8.04 26.31
C ARG A 158 27.18 8.39 25.38
N GLN A 159 26.37 9.40 25.71
CA GLN A 159 25.33 9.92 24.82
C GLN A 159 25.92 10.52 23.53
N ASP A 160 27.05 11.24 23.64
CA ASP A 160 27.72 11.86 22.48
C ASP A 160 28.28 10.81 21.49
N LYS A 161 28.75 9.67 21.99
CA LYS A 161 29.29 8.59 21.16
C LYS A 161 28.20 7.86 20.36
N ALA A 162 26.96 7.87 20.83
CA ALA A 162 25.87 7.14 20.20
C ALA A 162 24.91 8.03 19.39
N LEU A 163 24.82 9.33 19.69
CA LEU A 163 24.31 10.32 18.71
C LEU A 163 25.14 10.29 17.42
N ARG A 164 26.46 10.11 17.51
CA ARG A 164 27.32 9.88 16.33
C ARG A 164 26.98 8.61 15.54
N ARG A 165 26.47 7.56 16.20
CA ARG A 165 26.01 6.33 15.51
C ARG A 165 24.67 6.54 14.83
N VAL A 166 23.75 7.29 15.43
CA VAL A 166 22.49 7.69 14.80
C VAL A 166 22.76 8.58 13.58
N SER A 167 23.70 9.54 13.68
CA SER A 167 24.16 10.31 12.51
C SER A 167 24.89 9.47 11.47
N GLN A 168 25.52 8.33 11.83
CA GLN A 168 26.07 7.39 10.85
C GLN A 168 24.99 6.59 10.12
N ILE A 169 23.88 6.26 10.79
CA ILE A 169 22.70 5.64 10.15
C ILE A 169 22.04 6.66 9.20
N GLN A 170 21.88 7.91 9.63
CA GLN A 170 21.41 9.03 8.82
C GLN A 170 22.39 9.35 7.65
N GLY A 171 23.69 9.18 7.90
CA GLY A 171 24.76 9.28 6.90
C GLY A 171 24.75 8.14 5.89
N HIS A 172 24.42 6.91 6.29
CA HIS A 172 24.27 5.79 5.35
C HIS A 172 23.05 5.94 4.44
N MET A 173 21.97 6.58 4.92
CA MET A 173 20.82 6.93 4.08
C MET A 173 21.09 8.10 3.12
N THR A 174 22.06 8.96 3.44
CA THR A 174 22.42 10.10 2.58
C THR A 174 23.67 9.84 1.72
N SER A 175 24.53 8.88 2.05
CA SER A 175 25.81 8.62 1.37
C SER A 175 25.69 7.74 0.12
N GLN A 176 24.59 6.98 -0.07
CA GLN A 176 24.31 6.38 -1.39
C GLN A 176 23.94 7.43 -2.45
N ARG A 177 23.71 8.68 -2.05
CA ARG A 177 23.47 9.83 -2.95
C ARG A 177 24.77 10.41 -3.56
N GLY A 178 25.95 9.95 -3.15
CA GLY A 178 27.23 10.62 -3.45
C GLY A 178 28.09 10.04 -4.56
N GLU A 179 27.91 8.77 -4.97
CA GLU A 179 28.88 8.09 -5.85
C GLU A 179 28.35 7.66 -7.24
N ALA A 180 27.15 8.12 -7.63
CA ALA A 180 26.65 7.93 -9.00
C ALA A 180 26.32 9.28 -9.66
N SER A 181 27.32 10.12 -9.84
CA SER A 181 27.24 11.29 -10.73
C SER A 181 28.57 11.50 -11.45
N GLY A 182 28.94 10.49 -12.22
CA GLY A 182 29.94 10.58 -13.27
C GLY A 182 29.26 10.68 -14.64
N SER A 183 29.21 11.89 -15.17
CA SER A 183 29.28 12.23 -16.60
C SER A 183 28.29 11.60 -17.59
N ALA A 184 27.30 12.38 -18.03
CA ALA A 184 26.96 12.46 -19.46
C ALA A 184 26.21 13.77 -19.78
N SER A 185 26.80 14.52 -20.70
CA SER A 185 26.28 15.71 -21.35
C SER A 185 25.30 15.31 -22.48
N SER A 186 24.16 16.00 -22.60
CA SER A 186 23.73 16.76 -23.80
C SER A 186 22.21 16.79 -24.08
N SER A 187 21.79 18.01 -24.46
CA SER A 187 20.70 18.41 -25.38
C SER A 187 19.21 18.28 -25.01
N ALA A 188 18.61 19.48 -24.93
CA ALA A 188 17.40 19.96 -25.61
C ALA A 188 15.99 19.50 -25.17
N GLY A 189 15.12 20.50 -24.98
CA GLY A 189 13.68 20.37 -25.19
C GLY A 189 12.80 21.04 -24.13
N GLU A 190 12.46 22.30 -24.34
CA GLU A 190 11.30 22.93 -23.70
C GLU A 190 10.01 22.17 -24.03
N SER A 191 9.17 21.92 -23.02
CA SER A 191 7.75 22.35 -23.01
C SER A 191 7.10 21.89 -21.70
N ALA A 192 6.50 22.86 -21.01
CA ALA A 192 5.66 22.62 -19.86
C ALA A 192 4.37 21.92 -20.29
N ASP A 193 3.88 20.97 -19.48
CA ASP A 193 2.45 20.92 -19.23
C ASP A 193 2.14 20.39 -17.83
N ASN A 194 1.31 21.19 -17.20
CA ASN A 194 0.83 21.15 -15.83
C ASN A 194 -0.40 20.23 -15.76
N SER A 195 -0.34 19.12 -15.03
CA SER A 195 -1.56 18.49 -14.50
C SER A 195 -1.26 17.80 -13.18
N GLY A 196 -1.88 18.33 -12.13
CA GLY A 196 -1.49 18.13 -10.74
C GLY A 196 -1.72 16.72 -10.21
N SER A 197 -0.89 16.37 -9.22
CA SER A 197 -1.07 15.18 -8.39
C SER A 197 -2.41 15.24 -7.63
N PRO A 198 -3.28 14.21 -7.68
CA PRO A 198 -4.53 14.22 -6.94
C PRO A 198 -4.28 14.15 -5.43
N SER A 199 -4.59 15.25 -4.73
CA SER A 199 -4.52 15.39 -3.28
C SER A 199 -5.73 14.76 -2.58
N TRP A 200 -5.76 13.44 -2.44
CA TRP A 200 -6.91 12.74 -1.82
C TRP A 200 -6.69 12.25 -0.39
N TRP A 201 -5.53 12.53 0.21
CA TRP A 201 -5.24 12.20 1.61
C TRP A 201 -5.82 13.19 2.62
N SER A 202 -6.51 14.25 2.17
CA SER A 202 -6.98 15.36 2.99
C SER A 202 -8.23 15.05 3.83
N ASN A 203 -8.80 13.85 3.73
CA ASN A 203 -10.01 13.48 4.47
C ASN A 203 -9.81 12.14 5.18
N LEU A 204 -9.09 12.18 6.30
CA LEU A 204 -9.24 11.20 7.37
C LEU A 204 -9.64 11.97 8.64
N PRO A 205 -10.65 11.50 9.39
CA PRO A 205 -11.02 12.08 10.69
C PRO A 205 -9.91 11.92 11.72
#